data_AF-A0A7K4BKZ0-F1
#
_entry.id   AF-A0A7K4BKZ0-F1
#
_cell.length_a   1.000
_cell.length_b   1.000
_cell.length_c   1.000
_cell.angle_alpha   90.00
_cell.angle_beta   90.00
_cell.angle_gamma   90.00
#
_symmetry.space_group_name_H-M   'P 1'
#
loop_
_entity.id
_entity.type
_entity.pdbx_description
1 polymer ?
#
loop_
_entity_poly.entity_id
_entity_poly.type
_entity_poly.pdbx_seq_one_letter_code
_entity_poly.pdbx_strand_id
1 'polypeptide(L)' 'TGEVTIEGYAMLHPAGRAVVIRTREGAWLIPLVALSRVARGEAASAHLLF' A
#
# COMPACT_ATOMS: atom_id res chain seq x y z
N THR A 1 8.37 -19.11 -20.20
CA THR A 1 7.68 -17.85 -19.85
C THR A 1 6.75 -18.16 -18.71
N GLY A 2 7.09 -17.78 -17.49
CA GLY A 2 6.22 -18.01 -16.32
C GLY A 2 5.09 -16.98 -16.31
N GLU A 3 3.87 -17.42 -16.04
CA GLU A 3 2.71 -16.55 -15.86
C GLU A 3 2.89 -15.71 -14.59
N VAL A 4 2.85 -14.39 -14.70
CA VAL A 4 2.89 -13.48 -13.55
C VAL A 4 1.45 -13.22 -13.12
N THR A 5 1.06 -13.79 -11.99
CA THR A 5 -0.28 -13.59 -11.41
C THR A 5 -0.24 -12.49 -10.35
N ILE A 6 -1.25 -11.61 -10.36
CA ILE A 6 -1.43 -10.61 -9.29
C ILE A 6 -2.18 -11.28 -8.14
N GLU A 7 -1.48 -11.56 -7.04
CA GLU A 7 -2.05 -12.25 -5.85
C GLU A 7 -2.57 -11.30 -4.76
N GLY A 8 -2.79 -10.01 -5.09
CA GLY A 8 -3.13 -9.00 -4.11
C GLY A 8 -3.84 -7.79 -4.68
N TYR A 9 -4.28 -6.89 -3.80
CA TYR A 9 -4.88 -5.63 -4.19
C TYR A 9 -4.53 -4.50 -3.22
N ALA A 10 -4.60 -3.27 -3.72
CA ALA A 10 -4.56 -2.08 -2.91
C ALA A 10 -5.88 -1.32 -3.06
N MET A 11 -6.42 -0.79 -1.96
CA MET A 11 -7.63 0.03 -1.98
C MET A 11 -7.51 1.20 -1.00
N LEU A 12 -8.19 2.30 -1.29
CA LEU A 12 -8.34 3.37 -0.32
C LEU A 12 -9.28 2.89 0.80
N HIS A 13 -8.85 3.05 2.06
CA HIS A 13 -9.69 2.80 3.21
C HIS A 13 -10.92 3.73 3.16
N PRO A 14 -12.14 3.28 3.54
CA PRO A 14 -13.35 4.10 3.46
C PRO A 14 -13.26 5.46 4.17
N ALA A 15 -12.45 5.55 5.23
CA ALA A 15 -12.17 6.82 5.91
C ALA A 15 -11.31 7.81 5.10
N GLY A 16 -10.82 7.45 3.91
CA GLY A 16 -10.05 8.31 3.00
C GLY A 16 -8.63 8.66 3.44
N ARG A 17 -8.16 8.12 4.57
CA ARG A 17 -6.88 8.53 5.20
C ARG A 17 -5.75 7.53 5.06
N ALA A 18 -5.99 6.37 4.46
CA ALA A 18 -5.00 5.32 4.34
C ALA A 18 -5.30 4.39 3.17
N VAL A 19 -4.27 3.72 2.66
CA VAL A 19 -4.38 2.66 1.67
C VAL A 19 -4.21 1.32 2.39
N VAL A 20 -5.14 0.40 2.12
CA VAL A 20 -5.05 -0.99 2.54
C VAL A 20 -4.37 -1.77 1.42
N ILE A 21 -3.31 -2.50 1.74
CA ILE A 21 -2.66 -3.46 0.84
C ILE A 21 -2.95 -4.85 1.36
N ARG A 22 -3.48 -5.72 0.50
CA ARG A 22 -3.77 -7.13 0.79
C ARG A 22 -2.95 -7.98 -0.16
N THR A 23 -2.17 -8.90 0.39
CA THR A 23 -1.42 -9.92 -0.35
C THR A 23 -1.72 -11.29 0.24
N ARG A 24 -1.14 -12.34 -0.34
CA ARG A 24 -1.23 -13.69 0.20
C ARG A 24 -0.60 -13.84 1.60
N GLU A 25 0.40 -13.03 1.91
CA GLU A 25 1.16 -13.08 3.17
C GLU A 25 0.51 -12.25 4.29
N GLY A 26 -0.51 -11.43 3.97
CA GLY A 26 -1.20 -10.64 4.98
C GLY A 26 -1.80 -9.34 4.46
N ALA A 27 -2.02 -8.41 5.38
CA ALA A 27 -2.57 -7.11 5.08
C ALA A 27 -1.91 -6.02 5.88
N TRP A 28 -1.75 -4.86 5.25
CA TRP A 28 -1.12 -3.70 5.84
C TRP A 28 -1.89 -2.44 5.50
N LEU A 29 -1.80 -1.46 6.39
CA LEU A 29 -2.32 -0.12 6.21
C LEU A 29 -1.16 0.86 6.06
N ILE A 30 -1.25 1.73 5.06
CA ILE A 30 -0.30 2.83 4.86
C ILE A 30 -1.06 4.15 4.97
N PRO A 31 -0.72 5.05 5.90
CA PRO A 31 -1.29 6.40 5.92
C PRO A 31 -1.15 7.08 4.56
N LEU A 32 -2.23 7.64 4.02
CA LEU A 32 -2.25 8.20 2.67
C LEU A 32 -1.25 9.35 2.52
N VAL A 33 -1.09 10.15 3.59
CA VAL A 33 -0.09 11.22 3.63
C VAL A 33 1.33 10.67 3.48
N ALA A 34 1.66 9.56 4.16
CA ALA A 34 2.98 8.95 4.07
C ALA A 34 3.22 8.37 2.66
N LEU A 35 2.23 7.66 2.11
CA LEU A 35 2.30 7.14 0.73
C LEU A 35 2.46 8.27 -0.29
N SER A 36 1.75 9.39 -0.11
CA SER A 36 1.83 10.55 -0.99
C SER A 36 3.21 11.19 -0.98
N ARG A 37 3.89 11.24 0.17
CA ARG A 37 5.27 11.73 0.26
C ARG A 37 6.23 10.84 -0.52
N VAL A 38 6.06 9.52 -0.44
CA VAL A 38 6.85 8.58 -1.26
C VAL A 38 6.59 8.80 -2.74
N ALA A 39 5.32 8.89 -3.15
CA ALA A 39 4.93 9.10 -4.55
C ALA A 39 5.46 10.43 -5.13
N ARG A 40 5.61 11.47 -4.29
CA ARG A 40 6.19 12.77 -4.68
C ARG A 40 7.72 12.81 -4.63
N GLY A 41 8.37 11.73 -4.18
CA GLY A 41 9.82 11.69 -4.00
C GLY A 41 10.31 12.46 -2.75
N GLU A 42 9.42 12.85 -1.84
CA GLU A 42 9.74 13.55 -0.59
C GLU A 42 10.21 12.59 0.52
N ALA A 43 10.01 11.28 0.33
CA ALA A 43 10.42 10.24 1.25
C ALA A 43 10.83 8.98 0.47
N ALA A 44 11.83 8.25 0.97
CA ALA A 44 12.26 6.99 0.35
C ALA A 44 11.26 5.83 0.60
N SER A 45 10.55 5.86 1.72
CA SER A 45 9.60 4.80 2.11
C SER A 45 8.52 5.33 3.07
N ALA A 46 7.52 4.50 3.34
CA ALA A 46 6.46 4.74 4.32
C ALA A 46 6.36 3.56 5.29
N HIS A 47 5.92 3.82 6.51
CA HIS A 47 5.69 2.78 7.50
C HIS A 47 4.46 1.94 7.15
N LEU A 48 4.59 0.63 7.26
CA LEU A 48 3.48 -0.33 7.17
C LEU A 48 2.91 -0.55 8.57
N LEU A 49 1.60 -0.39 8.70
CA LEU A 49 0.87 -0.70 9.92
C LEU A 49 0.21 -2.08 9.77
N PHE A 50 0.38 -2.93 10.77
CA PHE A 50 -0.26 -4.27 10.85
C PHE A 50 -1.65 -4.18 11.48
#